data_AF-A0A6P6PQE3-F1
#
_entry.id   AF-A0A6P6PQE3-F1
#
_cell.length_a   1.000
_cell.length_b   1.000
_cell.length_c   1.000
_cell.angle_alpha   90.00
_cell.angle_beta   90.00
_cell.angle_gamma   90.00
#
_symmetry.space_group_name_H-M   'P 1'
#
loop_
_entity.id
_entity.type
_entity.pdbx_description
1 polymer ?
#
loop_
_entity_poly.entity_id
_entity_poly.type
_entity_poly.pdbx_seq_one_letter_code
_entity_poly.pdbx_strand_id
1 'polypeptide(L)'
;MCTNNDQFQLKKPQTSRLERPSRPRAQSRSSSAPLKKPPHTDLLAREEEYKRLNAELEAKTAELVREAEKVMRDQNEVLSKPVSSHISIDTDFDFEVSRKAETKRESTSKQPTAMIIRNKNYSAKSSKPNKPGSGNRKNSQKAPQTVVDDVAIPEDFGDFSLAKTISIIEGKVSDDLTEEHSQDDIMPSAGDEMGAEAQIRFLKAKLRVMQEELNRLAYECNKKDDENSTLNNKLKDSEEEKARLQRTTNIQQTQIEKQRALAEESSRKSEGLQQQVAALQKEMESMKRTHKQAASTHSATEVRLNRALEEVERTKTQLNKLKQSSKDLTSQEQQKIETLQTDNRKLERQKAELIVGFKKQLKLIDILKRQKMHFEAAKLLSFTEEEFMKALDWGKDGVS
;
A
#
# COMPACT_ATOMS: atom_id res chain seq x y z
N MET A 1 -43.43 -53.35 12.78
CA MET A 1 -43.55 -53.68 11.34
C MET A 1 -42.97 -52.53 10.55
N CYS A 2 -42.01 -52.87 9.68
CA CYS A 2 -41.54 -52.25 8.42
C CYS A 2 -41.80 -50.75 8.18
N THR A 3 -40.95 -49.89 7.64
CA THR A 3 -39.66 -49.88 6.89
C THR A 3 -39.54 -48.38 6.50
N ASN A 4 -38.42 -47.65 6.58
CA ASN A 4 -37.38 -47.60 5.55
C ASN A 4 -36.30 -46.59 5.96
N ASN A 5 -35.07 -47.01 5.70
CA ASN A 5 -33.82 -46.26 5.63
C ASN A 5 -33.85 -45.33 4.41
N ASP A 6 -33.21 -44.16 4.47
CA ASP A 6 -32.07 -43.89 3.57
C ASP A 6 -31.37 -42.54 3.85
N GLN A 7 -30.05 -42.64 3.92
CA GLN A 7 -29.07 -41.59 4.13
C GLN A 7 -28.91 -40.70 2.89
N PHE A 8 -28.95 -39.38 3.06
CA PHE A 8 -28.45 -38.44 2.05
C PHE A 8 -26.96 -38.17 2.26
N GLN A 9 -26.15 -38.74 1.36
CA GLN A 9 -24.70 -38.53 1.24
C GLN A 9 -24.36 -37.24 0.48
N LEU A 10 -23.41 -36.50 1.02
CA LEU A 10 -22.76 -35.32 0.44
C LEU A 10 -21.92 -35.69 -0.82
N LYS A 11 -22.19 -35.09 -1.97
CA LYS A 11 -21.30 -35.13 -3.15
C LYS A 11 -20.40 -33.89 -3.19
N LYS A 12 -19.08 -34.10 -3.07
CA LYS A 12 -18.02 -33.13 -3.42
C LYS A 12 -17.69 -33.21 -4.92
N PRO A 13 -17.34 -32.11 -5.60
CA PRO A 13 -16.83 -32.15 -6.97
C PRO A 13 -15.31 -32.43 -7.03
N GLN A 14 -14.94 -33.26 -8.01
CA GLN A 14 -13.59 -33.74 -8.31
C GLN A 14 -12.74 -32.70 -9.04
N THR A 15 -11.47 -32.61 -8.66
CA THR A 15 -10.39 -31.87 -9.33
C THR A 15 -9.71 -32.78 -10.35
N SER A 16 -9.68 -32.39 -11.63
CA SER A 16 -8.92 -33.08 -12.68
C SER A 16 -7.44 -32.68 -12.64
N ARG A 17 -6.58 -33.68 -12.49
CA ARG A 17 -5.12 -33.62 -12.47
C ARG A 17 -4.65 -34.28 -13.76
N LEU A 18 -4.08 -33.53 -14.70
CA LEU A 18 -3.52 -34.07 -15.94
C LEU A 18 -2.01 -34.27 -15.83
N GLU A 19 -1.58 -35.33 -16.50
CA GLU A 19 -0.40 -36.15 -16.26
C GLU A 19 0.91 -35.60 -16.83
N ARG A 20 1.99 -36.12 -16.28
CA ARG A 20 3.39 -35.92 -16.68
C ARG A 20 3.79 -37.07 -17.62
N PRO A 21 4.33 -36.84 -18.83
CA PRO A 21 4.79 -37.94 -19.67
C PRO A 21 6.24 -38.33 -19.36
N SER A 22 6.45 -39.64 -19.33
CA SER A 22 7.69 -40.39 -19.14
C SER A 22 8.62 -40.29 -20.37
N ARG A 23 9.93 -40.25 -20.12
CA ARG A 23 10.99 -40.36 -21.13
C ARG A 23 11.27 -41.83 -21.47
N PRO A 24 11.48 -42.19 -22.76
CA PRO A 24 12.24 -43.38 -23.12
C PRO A 24 13.71 -43.02 -23.45
N ARG A 25 14.60 -43.97 -23.16
CA ARG A 25 16.04 -43.95 -23.45
C ARG A 25 16.30 -44.97 -24.58
N ALA A 26 17.01 -44.58 -25.64
CA ALA A 26 17.75 -45.48 -26.53
C ALA A 26 18.75 -44.70 -27.42
N GLN A 27 19.74 -45.44 -27.92
CA GLN A 27 21.09 -45.04 -28.34
C GLN A 27 21.24 -44.50 -29.78
N SER A 28 22.36 -43.78 -29.98
CA SER A 28 23.20 -43.54 -31.17
C SER A 28 22.76 -44.01 -32.57
N ARG A 29 22.84 -43.10 -33.56
CA ARG A 29 23.68 -43.18 -34.79
C ARG A 29 23.57 -41.89 -35.63
N SER A 30 24.66 -41.58 -36.35
CA SER A 30 24.92 -40.53 -37.37
C SER A 30 23.88 -40.51 -38.52
N SER A 31 23.64 -39.46 -39.34
CA SER A 31 24.52 -38.54 -40.08
C SER A 31 23.69 -37.43 -40.79
N SER A 32 24.39 -36.38 -41.29
CA SER A 32 24.09 -35.46 -42.43
C SER A 32 22.99 -34.37 -42.37
N ALA A 33 23.45 -33.11 -42.16
CA ALA A 33 23.12 -31.77 -42.77
C ALA A 33 21.72 -31.49 -43.41
N PRO A 34 21.15 -30.25 -43.30
CA PRO A 34 21.82 -28.97 -43.59
C PRO A 34 21.63 -27.84 -42.55
N LEU A 35 22.63 -26.95 -42.46
CA LEU A 35 22.65 -25.78 -41.58
C LEU A 35 21.49 -24.82 -41.87
N LYS A 36 20.62 -24.60 -40.89
CA LYS A 36 19.69 -23.48 -40.85
C LYS A 36 20.44 -22.19 -40.49
N LYS A 37 20.12 -21.12 -41.22
CA LYS A 37 20.55 -19.72 -41.01
C LYS A 37 20.25 -19.25 -39.56
N PRO A 38 21.00 -18.26 -39.01
CA PRO A 38 21.09 -17.97 -37.58
C PRO A 38 19.79 -17.40 -36.97
N PRO A 39 19.64 -17.39 -35.63
CA PRO A 39 18.42 -17.08 -34.88
C PRO A 39 18.00 -15.58 -34.88
N HIS A 40 18.42 -14.81 -35.88
CA HIS A 40 18.18 -13.37 -35.95
C HIS A 40 16.70 -13.03 -36.25
N THR A 41 16.00 -13.88 -37.02
CA THR A 41 14.59 -13.68 -37.36
C THR A 41 13.65 -13.89 -36.17
N ASP A 42 14.04 -14.72 -35.20
CA ASP A 42 13.26 -15.00 -33.99
C ASP A 42 13.38 -13.85 -32.97
N LEU A 43 14.55 -13.20 -32.90
CA LEU A 43 14.78 -12.03 -32.06
C LEU A 43 13.99 -10.81 -32.53
N LEU A 44 13.89 -10.58 -33.83
CA LEU A 44 13.11 -9.47 -34.40
C LEU A 44 11.60 -9.63 -34.13
N ALA A 45 11.05 -10.83 -34.31
CA ALA A 45 9.65 -11.11 -34.00
C ALA A 45 9.35 -10.89 -32.50
N ARG A 46 10.28 -11.28 -31.63
CA ARG A 46 10.15 -11.07 -30.19
C ARG A 46 10.29 -9.59 -29.78
N GLU A 47 11.13 -8.83 -30.47
CA GLU A 47 11.24 -7.38 -30.28
C GLU A 47 9.93 -6.67 -30.68
N GLU A 48 9.32 -7.06 -31.80
CA GLU A 48 8.02 -6.52 -32.21
C GLU A 48 6.90 -6.85 -31.21
N GLU A 49 6.88 -8.07 -30.67
CA GLU A 49 5.93 -8.46 -29.63
C GLU A 49 6.12 -7.64 -28.35
N TYR A 50 7.36 -7.41 -27.91
CA TYR A 50 7.64 -6.54 -26.77
C TYR A 50 7.26 -5.08 -27.01
N LYS A 51 7.48 -4.55 -28.22
CA LYS A 51 7.00 -3.21 -28.59
C LYS A 51 5.48 -3.11 -28.51
N ARG A 52 4.79 -4.16 -28.97
CA ARG A 52 3.32 -4.22 -28.91
C ARG A 52 2.81 -4.28 -27.47
N LEU A 53 3.44 -5.09 -26.62
CA LEU A 53 3.10 -5.20 -25.22
C LEU A 53 3.39 -3.90 -24.45
N ASN A 54 4.50 -3.22 -24.75
CA ASN A 54 4.80 -1.90 -24.18
C ASN A 54 3.76 -0.87 -24.59
N ALA A 55 3.35 -0.83 -25.87
CA ALA A 55 2.31 0.07 -26.32
C ALA A 55 0.96 -0.20 -25.60
N GLU A 56 0.62 -1.46 -25.35
CA GLU A 56 -0.57 -1.82 -24.56
C GLU A 56 -0.45 -1.40 -23.10
N LEU A 57 0.72 -1.56 -22.48
CA LEU A 57 0.99 -1.12 -21.12
C LEU A 57 0.92 0.41 -20.99
N GLU A 58 1.47 1.14 -21.96
CA GLU A 58 1.36 2.59 -22.04
C GLU A 58 -0.10 3.03 -22.20
N ALA A 59 -0.88 2.36 -23.06
CA ALA A 59 -2.31 2.64 -23.22
C ALA A 59 -3.12 2.41 -21.94
N LYS A 60 -2.87 1.28 -21.24
CA LYS A 60 -3.49 0.99 -19.93
C LYS A 60 -3.09 2.00 -18.86
N THR A 61 -1.83 2.44 -18.87
CA THR A 61 -1.35 3.47 -17.95
C THR A 61 -2.03 4.80 -18.23
N ALA A 62 -2.17 5.18 -19.50
CA ALA A 62 -2.87 6.39 -19.90
C ALA A 62 -4.37 6.35 -19.54
N GLU A 63 -5.01 5.19 -19.63
CA GLU A 63 -6.41 5.00 -19.22
C GLU A 63 -6.58 5.12 -17.70
N LEU A 64 -5.71 4.47 -16.91
CA LEU A 64 -5.71 4.56 -15.46
C LEU A 64 -5.49 6.01 -14.98
N VAL A 65 -4.56 6.73 -15.61
CA VAL A 65 -4.33 8.15 -15.33
C VAL A 65 -5.57 8.99 -15.67
N ARG A 66 -6.22 8.73 -16.80
CA ARG A 66 -7.46 9.44 -17.19
C ARG A 66 -8.60 9.18 -16.20
N GLU A 67 -8.72 7.96 -15.68
CA GLU A 67 -9.69 7.61 -14.66
C GLU A 67 -9.38 8.33 -13.33
N ALA A 68 -8.12 8.34 -12.91
CA ALA A 68 -7.68 9.07 -11.73
C ALA A 68 -7.96 10.59 -11.87
N GLU A 69 -7.64 11.19 -13.01
CA GLU A 69 -7.98 12.58 -13.29
C GLU A 69 -9.48 12.85 -13.27
N LYS A 70 -10.29 11.92 -13.79
CA LYS A 70 -11.75 12.05 -13.76
C LYS A 70 -12.26 12.05 -12.32
N VAL A 71 -11.78 11.13 -11.48
CA VAL A 71 -12.15 11.09 -10.05
C VAL A 71 -11.72 12.37 -9.33
N MET A 72 -10.53 12.91 -9.62
CA MET A 72 -10.09 14.18 -9.05
C MET A 72 -10.95 15.36 -9.53
N ARG A 73 -11.33 15.38 -10.83
CA ARG A 73 -12.23 16.40 -11.38
C ARG A 73 -13.60 16.33 -10.73
N ASP A 74 -14.18 15.14 -10.61
CA ASP A 74 -15.49 14.92 -9.99
C ASP A 74 -15.48 15.35 -8.51
N GLN A 75 -14.41 15.02 -7.75
CA GLN A 75 -14.24 15.52 -6.38
C GLN A 75 -14.08 17.04 -6.33
N ASN A 76 -13.29 17.63 -7.23
CA ASN A 76 -13.09 19.07 -7.29
C ASN A 76 -14.38 19.81 -7.68
N GLU A 77 -15.22 19.23 -8.55
CA GLU A 77 -16.53 19.77 -8.93
C GLU A 77 -17.52 19.75 -7.75
N VAL A 78 -17.50 18.69 -6.95
CA VAL A 78 -18.29 18.60 -5.70
C VAL A 78 -17.82 19.63 -4.67
N LEU A 79 -16.52 19.91 -4.59
CA LEU A 79 -15.95 20.88 -3.66
C LEU A 79 -16.07 22.35 -4.12
N SER A 80 -16.13 22.60 -5.44
CA SER A 80 -16.19 23.94 -6.04
C SER A 80 -17.61 24.48 -6.23
N LYS A 81 -18.64 23.67 -5.99
CA LYS A 81 -20.02 24.17 -5.88
C LYS A 81 -20.15 24.96 -4.56
N PRO A 82 -20.43 26.27 -4.60
CA PRO A 82 -20.60 27.06 -3.39
C PRO A 82 -21.78 26.53 -2.59
N VAL A 83 -21.55 26.21 -1.31
CA VAL A 83 -22.62 25.96 -0.34
C VAL A 83 -23.41 27.26 -0.21
N SER A 84 -24.57 27.33 -0.86
CA SER A 84 -25.47 28.48 -0.79
C SER A 84 -25.91 28.69 0.65
N SER A 85 -25.24 29.63 1.32
CA SER A 85 -25.63 30.17 2.61
C SER A 85 -26.68 31.26 2.37
N HIS A 86 -27.96 30.90 2.46
CA HIS A 86 -29.01 31.88 2.73
C HIS A 86 -30.12 31.23 3.57
N ILE A 87 -29.90 31.17 4.89
CA ILE A 87 -30.98 31.02 5.86
C ILE A 87 -31.37 32.45 6.26
N SER A 88 -32.30 33.02 5.51
CA SER A 88 -33.07 34.18 5.98
C SER A 88 -34.22 33.63 6.82
N ILE A 89 -34.15 33.90 8.13
CA ILE A 89 -35.27 33.77 9.05
C ILE A 89 -36.23 34.90 8.69
N ASP A 90 -37.39 34.55 8.15
CA ASP A 90 -38.53 35.46 8.14
C ASP A 90 -39.75 34.70 8.66
N THR A 91 -40.25 35.21 9.78
CA THR A 91 -41.49 34.83 10.45
C THR A 91 -42.64 35.49 9.73
N ASP A 92 -43.62 34.72 9.23
CA ASP A 92 -45.07 34.97 9.42
C ASP A 92 -45.95 33.90 8.73
N PHE A 93 -47.16 33.76 9.30
CA PHE A 93 -48.32 32.89 9.03
C PHE A 93 -48.72 32.83 7.51
N ASP A 94 -49.36 31.80 6.92
CA ASP A 94 -50.59 31.09 7.32
C ASP A 94 -50.86 29.85 6.42
N PHE A 95 -51.75 28.97 6.92
CA PHE A 95 -52.57 27.88 6.36
C PHE A 95 -52.62 27.59 4.81
N GLU A 96 -52.35 26.34 4.36
CA GLU A 96 -53.32 25.43 3.67
C GLU A 96 -52.73 24.06 3.24
N VAL A 97 -53.63 23.08 3.06
CA VAL A 97 -53.41 21.62 2.92
C VAL A 97 -53.25 21.17 1.46
N SER A 98 -52.21 20.37 1.13
CA SER A 98 -52.36 19.12 0.32
C SER A 98 -51.05 18.46 -0.14
N ARG A 99 -50.98 17.15 0.16
CA ARG A 99 -50.50 16.01 -0.66
C ARG A 99 -49.05 15.95 -1.22
N LYS A 100 -48.37 14.92 -0.70
CA LYS A 100 -47.73 13.77 -1.38
C LYS A 100 -46.19 13.68 -1.42
N ALA A 101 -45.77 12.50 -0.95
CA ALA A 101 -44.70 11.62 -1.43
C ALA A 101 -43.24 11.93 -1.01
N GLU A 102 -42.84 11.19 0.02
CA GLU A 102 -41.61 10.40 0.14
C GLU A 102 -40.55 10.56 -0.96
N THR A 103 -39.33 10.94 -0.57
CA THR A 103 -38.21 9.97 -0.68
C THR A 103 -37.06 10.34 0.25
N LYS A 104 -36.76 9.38 1.10
CA LYS A 104 -35.72 9.35 2.12
C LYS A 104 -34.35 9.16 1.45
N ARG A 105 -33.38 10.05 1.68
CA ARG A 105 -31.95 9.71 1.62
C ARG A 105 -31.22 10.36 2.79
N GLU A 106 -31.02 9.55 3.82
CA GLU A 106 -30.13 9.80 4.94
C GLU A 106 -28.70 10.04 4.41
N SER A 107 -28.16 11.16 4.84
CA SER A 107 -26.74 11.44 4.87
C SER A 107 -26.32 11.52 6.34
N THR A 108 -25.10 11.08 6.63
CA THR A 108 -24.20 11.43 7.74
C THR A 108 -23.30 10.22 8.01
N SER A 109 -22.03 10.32 8.39
CA SER A 109 -21.06 11.40 8.55
C SER A 109 -19.85 10.72 9.19
N LYS A 110 -18.63 10.81 8.63
CA LYS A 110 -17.39 10.81 9.44
C LYS A 110 -16.35 11.70 8.75
N GLN A 111 -15.97 12.77 9.46
CA GLN A 111 -14.85 13.66 9.14
C GLN A 111 -13.50 12.91 9.16
N PRO A 112 -12.44 13.56 8.63
CA PRO A 112 -11.25 13.68 9.46
C PRO A 112 -10.71 15.12 9.56
N THR A 113 -10.41 15.43 10.82
CA THR A 113 -9.52 16.43 11.39
C THR A 113 -8.35 16.89 10.51
N ALA A 114 -8.23 18.22 10.40
CA ALA A 114 -7.07 18.92 9.86
C ALA A 114 -5.84 18.78 10.80
N MET A 115 -4.68 18.45 10.21
CA MET A 115 -3.38 18.63 10.86
C MET A 115 -2.60 19.69 10.09
N ILE A 116 -2.33 20.78 10.80
CA ILE A 116 -1.58 21.97 10.37
C ILE A 116 -0.10 21.59 10.22
N ILE A 117 0.46 21.78 9.02
CA ILE A 117 1.89 21.72 8.76
C ILE A 117 2.52 23.03 9.26
N ARG A 118 3.38 22.94 10.28
CA ARG A 118 4.18 24.07 10.76
C ARG A 118 5.61 23.93 10.25
N ASN A 119 5.95 24.77 9.27
CA ASN A 119 7.32 25.06 8.87
C ASN A 119 8.14 25.57 10.07
N LYS A 120 9.36 25.06 10.23
CA LYS A 120 10.44 25.75 10.94
C LYS A 120 11.77 25.56 10.21
N ASN A 121 12.31 26.69 9.77
CA ASN A 121 13.62 26.86 9.18
C ASN A 121 14.58 27.47 10.24
N TYR A 122 15.85 27.07 10.13
CA TYR A 122 17.09 27.68 10.61
C TYR A 122 17.34 27.96 12.10
N SER A 123 18.45 27.40 12.59
CA SER A 123 19.37 28.07 13.53
C SER A 123 20.75 27.42 13.47
N ALA A 124 21.72 28.16 12.93
CA ALA A 124 23.15 27.90 13.02
C ALA A 124 23.70 28.33 14.39
N LYS A 125 24.73 27.61 14.89
CA LYS A 125 25.77 28.01 15.86
C LYS A 125 26.67 26.78 16.10
N SER A 126 27.89 26.72 15.58
CA SER A 126 29.14 27.31 16.08
C SER A 126 29.60 26.81 17.46
N SER A 127 30.58 25.92 17.50
CA SER A 127 31.67 25.94 18.48
C SER A 127 32.79 24.98 18.06
N LYS A 128 34.01 25.52 17.95
CA LYS A 128 35.29 24.79 17.79
C LYS A 128 35.89 24.52 19.20
N PRO A 129 37.18 24.12 19.31
CA PRO A 129 37.69 22.75 19.31
C PRO A 129 38.38 22.41 20.65
N ASN A 130 38.82 21.17 20.87
CA ASN A 130 39.91 20.92 21.82
C ASN A 130 40.70 19.64 21.49
N LYS A 131 42.01 19.82 21.42
CA LYS A 131 43.09 18.82 21.50
C LYS A 131 44.09 19.40 22.52
N PRO A 132 44.84 18.59 23.28
CA PRO A 132 46.29 18.56 23.04
C PRO A 132 46.99 17.22 23.36
N GLY A 133 48.27 17.13 22.95
CA GLY A 133 49.23 16.07 23.32
C GLY A 133 49.83 15.38 22.08
N SER A 134 50.78 15.99 21.37
CA SER A 134 52.24 16.03 21.60
C SER A 134 52.96 14.74 21.15
N GLY A 135 53.88 14.89 20.19
CA GLY A 135 54.75 13.81 19.71
C GLY A 135 55.41 14.12 18.36
N ASN A 136 56.52 14.87 18.40
CA ASN A 136 57.44 15.16 17.29
C ASN A 136 57.84 13.91 16.48
N ARG A 137 57.96 14.05 15.14
CA ARG A 137 59.25 14.06 14.40
C ARG A 137 59.04 14.12 12.88
N LYS A 138 59.86 14.96 12.23
CA LYS A 138 60.02 15.12 10.78
C LYS A 138 60.63 13.87 10.17
N ASN A 139 60.18 13.43 8.99
CA ASN A 139 61.03 13.40 7.79
C ASN A 139 60.21 13.16 6.52
N SER A 140 60.60 13.87 5.47
CA SER A 140 60.19 13.69 4.08
C SER A 140 60.63 12.32 3.55
N GLN A 141 59.80 11.66 2.73
CA GLN A 141 60.10 11.38 1.31
C GLN A 141 59.07 10.40 0.69
N LYS A 142 58.63 10.79 -0.51
CA LYS A 142 58.22 10.04 -1.70
C LYS A 142 57.39 8.75 -1.56
N ALA A 143 56.26 8.79 -2.29
CA ALA A 143 55.33 7.71 -2.56
C ALA A 143 55.98 6.44 -3.13
N PRO A 144 55.46 5.24 -2.81
CA PRO A 144 55.68 4.05 -3.62
C PRO A 144 54.60 3.96 -4.69
N GLN A 145 55.03 3.90 -5.95
CA GLN A 145 54.19 3.47 -7.06
C GLN A 145 53.87 1.99 -6.89
N THR A 146 52.58 1.71 -6.96
CA THR A 146 52.02 0.38 -7.18
C THR A 146 52.43 -0.10 -8.56
N VAL A 147 53.41 -1.01 -8.62
CA VAL A 147 53.65 -1.85 -9.80
C VAL A 147 52.90 -3.16 -9.59
N VAL A 148 52.03 -3.43 -10.55
CA VAL A 148 51.31 -4.68 -10.74
C VAL A 148 52.30 -5.83 -10.86
N ASP A 149 52.14 -6.77 -9.94
CA ASP A 149 52.91 -7.99 -9.80
C ASP A 149 52.20 -9.08 -10.62
N ASP A 150 52.52 -9.18 -11.92
CA ASP A 150 52.18 -10.38 -12.71
C ASP A 150 52.98 -10.45 -14.02
N VAL A 151 54.28 -10.70 -13.90
CA VAL A 151 55.06 -11.38 -14.94
C VAL A 151 55.97 -12.37 -14.24
N ALA A 152 55.68 -13.66 -14.38
CA ALA A 152 56.58 -14.72 -13.95
C ALA A 152 57.90 -14.60 -14.72
N ILE A 153 58.92 -14.00 -14.09
CA ILE A 153 60.31 -14.10 -14.53
C ILE A 153 60.83 -15.42 -13.95
N PRO A 154 61.22 -16.41 -14.76
CA PRO A 154 61.90 -17.60 -14.26
C PRO A 154 63.12 -17.19 -13.42
N GLU A 155 63.27 -17.74 -12.22
CA GLU A 155 64.27 -17.40 -11.18
C GLU A 155 65.75 -17.56 -11.59
N ASP A 156 66.06 -17.82 -12.87
CA ASP A 156 67.40 -18.20 -13.34
C ASP A 156 68.15 -17.08 -14.09
N PHE A 157 67.73 -15.81 -13.94
CA PHE A 157 68.36 -14.65 -14.59
C PHE A 157 68.99 -13.63 -13.63
N GLY A 158 69.12 -13.96 -12.34
CA GLY A 158 69.78 -13.09 -11.34
C GLY A 158 71.29 -12.88 -11.57
N ASP A 159 71.93 -13.75 -12.36
CA ASP A 159 73.38 -13.72 -12.59
C ASP A 159 73.79 -13.16 -13.96
N PHE A 160 72.85 -12.63 -14.76
CA PHE A 160 73.17 -12.04 -16.05
C PHE A 160 73.61 -10.57 -15.90
N SER A 161 74.85 -10.37 -15.44
CA SER A 161 75.48 -9.06 -15.48
C SER A 161 75.93 -8.76 -16.91
N LEU A 162 75.24 -7.85 -17.59
CA LEU A 162 75.60 -7.37 -18.93
C LEU A 162 77.06 -6.91 -19.00
N ALA A 163 77.58 -6.30 -17.92
CA ALA A 163 78.97 -5.88 -17.83
C ALA A 163 79.95 -7.07 -17.84
N LYS A 164 79.58 -8.19 -17.20
CA LYS A 164 80.39 -9.42 -17.18
C LYS A 164 80.39 -10.09 -18.55
N THR A 165 79.26 -10.10 -19.24
CA THR A 165 79.15 -10.62 -20.62
C THR A 165 79.93 -9.76 -21.60
N ILE A 166 79.87 -8.42 -21.50
CA ILE A 166 80.67 -7.50 -22.32
C ILE A 166 82.16 -7.72 -22.08
N SER A 167 82.60 -7.85 -20.84
CA SER A 167 84.01 -8.06 -20.51
C SER A 167 84.55 -9.42 -21.01
N ILE A 168 83.70 -10.46 -21.02
CA ILE A 168 84.04 -11.76 -21.62
C ILE A 168 84.14 -11.65 -23.15
N ILE A 169 83.29 -10.85 -23.79
CA ILE A 169 83.32 -10.65 -25.25
C ILE A 169 84.53 -9.81 -25.64
N GLU A 170 84.82 -8.72 -24.93
CA GLU A 170 86.01 -7.88 -25.17
C GLU A 170 87.32 -8.66 -24.99
N GLY A 171 87.40 -9.50 -23.96
CA GLY A 171 88.55 -10.39 -23.75
C GLY A 171 88.75 -11.38 -24.89
N LYS A 172 87.67 -12.02 -25.36
CA LYS A 172 87.71 -12.98 -26.48
C LYS A 172 88.04 -12.33 -27.82
N VAL A 173 87.54 -11.11 -28.09
CA VAL A 173 87.85 -10.39 -29.33
C VAL A 173 89.30 -9.88 -29.33
N SER A 174 89.90 -9.62 -28.15
CA SER A 174 91.32 -9.25 -28.08
C SER A 174 92.28 -10.43 -28.27
N ASP A 175 91.87 -11.64 -27.87
CA ASP A 175 92.66 -12.88 -28.02
C ASP A 175 92.58 -13.46 -29.45
N ASP A 176 91.46 -13.24 -30.16
CA ASP A 176 91.21 -13.77 -31.52
C ASP A 176 91.79 -12.88 -32.64
N LEU A 177 92.50 -11.80 -32.31
CA LEU A 177 93.15 -10.91 -33.28
C LEU A 177 94.67 -11.14 -33.43
N THR A 178 95.25 -12.13 -32.75
CA THR A 178 96.71 -12.35 -32.73
C THR A 178 97.23 -13.66 -33.33
N GLU A 179 96.37 -14.57 -33.80
CA GLU A 179 96.76 -15.79 -34.54
C GLU A 179 95.63 -16.07 -35.56
N GLU A 180 95.77 -16.29 -36.86
CA GLU A 180 96.90 -16.56 -37.74
C GLU A 180 96.70 -15.73 -39.03
N HIS A 181 97.71 -14.95 -39.42
CA HIS A 181 97.98 -14.79 -40.86
C HIS A 181 98.96 -15.90 -41.23
N SER A 182 98.51 -17.16 -41.12
CA SER A 182 99.19 -18.28 -41.73
C SER A 182 99.21 -17.94 -43.22
N GLN A 183 100.42 -17.73 -43.74
CA GLN A 183 100.66 -17.53 -45.16
C GLN A 183 99.84 -18.57 -45.90
N ASP A 184 98.80 -18.09 -46.58
CA ASP A 184 98.02 -18.87 -47.51
C ASP A 184 99.00 -19.28 -48.59
N ASP A 185 99.66 -20.43 -48.42
CA ASP A 185 100.59 -20.97 -49.40
C ASP A 185 99.79 -21.16 -50.68
N ILE A 186 99.98 -20.20 -51.58
CA ILE A 186 99.21 -20.08 -52.82
C ILE A 186 99.39 -21.36 -53.64
N MET A 187 100.52 -22.04 -53.48
CA MET A 187 100.90 -23.30 -54.12
C MET A 187 101.19 -24.42 -53.09
N PRO A 188 100.68 -25.65 -53.31
CA PRO A 188 101.19 -26.81 -52.58
C PRO A 188 102.67 -27.03 -52.90
N SER A 189 103.48 -27.49 -51.95
CA SER A 189 104.94 -27.67 -52.04
C SER A 189 105.47 -28.44 -53.28
N ALA A 190 104.61 -29.19 -54.01
CA ALA A 190 104.92 -29.81 -55.31
C ALA A 190 104.80 -28.86 -56.52
N GLY A 191 104.46 -27.59 -56.29
CA GLY A 191 104.24 -26.57 -57.30
C GLY A 191 105.52 -26.04 -57.93
N ASP A 192 106.61 -25.97 -57.16
CA ASP A 192 107.88 -25.36 -57.56
C ASP A 192 108.66 -26.18 -58.60
N GLU A 193 108.36 -27.49 -58.73
CA GLU A 193 108.97 -28.38 -59.74
C GLU A 193 108.18 -28.41 -61.08
N MET A 194 107.03 -27.74 -61.14
CA MET A 194 106.18 -27.68 -62.33
C MET A 194 106.60 -26.51 -63.24
N GLY A 195 106.73 -26.73 -64.55
CA GLY A 195 107.04 -25.66 -65.51
C GLY A 195 106.03 -24.50 -65.43
N ALA A 196 106.47 -23.26 -65.67
CA ALA A 196 105.68 -22.04 -65.45
C ALA A 196 104.27 -22.07 -66.07
N GLU A 197 104.09 -22.73 -67.22
CA GLU A 197 102.78 -22.90 -67.87
C GLU A 197 101.80 -23.75 -67.03
N ALA A 198 102.30 -24.79 -66.35
CA ALA A 198 101.51 -25.68 -65.51
C ALA A 198 101.13 -25.02 -64.17
N GLN A 199 102.04 -24.24 -63.57
CA GLN A 199 101.72 -23.38 -62.41
C GLN A 199 100.62 -22.35 -62.76
N ILE A 200 100.71 -21.69 -63.93
CA ILE A 200 99.67 -20.75 -64.39
C ILE A 200 98.31 -21.44 -64.58
N ARG A 201 98.28 -22.67 -65.10
CA ARG A 201 97.02 -23.45 -65.22
C ARG A 201 96.43 -23.79 -63.85
N PHE A 202 97.25 -24.23 -62.89
CA PHE A 202 96.80 -24.52 -61.53
C PHE A 202 96.25 -23.28 -60.83
N LEU A 203 96.98 -22.15 -60.86
CA LEU A 203 96.53 -20.90 -60.26
C LEU A 203 95.23 -20.39 -60.89
N LYS A 204 95.08 -20.50 -62.22
CA LYS A 204 93.81 -20.19 -62.90
C LYS A 204 92.67 -21.11 -62.47
N ALA A 205 92.94 -22.38 -62.21
CA ALA A 205 91.94 -23.32 -61.70
C ALA A 205 91.55 -22.99 -60.24
N LYS A 206 92.52 -22.74 -59.35
CA LYS A 206 92.27 -22.32 -57.96
C LYS A 206 91.51 -21.00 -57.90
N LEU A 207 91.87 -20.02 -58.74
CA LEU A 207 91.17 -18.74 -58.83
C LEU A 207 89.73 -18.91 -59.34
N ARG A 208 89.47 -19.83 -60.29
CA ARG A 208 88.10 -20.16 -60.69
C ARG A 208 87.31 -20.80 -59.56
N VAL A 209 87.87 -21.79 -58.86
CA VAL A 209 87.22 -22.44 -57.72
C VAL A 209 86.90 -21.42 -56.63
N MET A 210 87.87 -20.56 -56.27
CA MET A 210 87.64 -19.47 -55.32
C MET A 210 86.59 -18.47 -55.80
N GLN A 211 86.56 -18.13 -57.09
CA GLN A 211 85.54 -17.25 -57.67
C GLN A 211 84.15 -17.89 -57.64
N GLU A 212 84.05 -19.19 -57.91
CA GLU A 212 82.81 -19.96 -57.80
C GLU A 212 82.32 -20.05 -56.36
N GLU A 213 83.21 -20.30 -55.39
CA GLU A 213 82.89 -20.27 -53.96
C GLU A 213 82.45 -18.88 -53.49
N LEU A 214 83.13 -17.80 -53.94
CA LEU A 214 82.72 -16.42 -53.65
C LEU A 214 81.33 -16.11 -54.21
N ASN A 215 81.06 -16.50 -55.45
CA ASN A 215 79.76 -16.32 -56.08
C ASN A 215 78.67 -17.15 -55.37
N ARG A 216 79.01 -18.37 -54.94
CA ARG A 216 78.11 -19.23 -54.16
C ARG A 216 77.80 -18.61 -52.80
N LEU A 217 78.81 -18.18 -52.04
CA LEU A 217 78.63 -17.50 -50.77
C LEU A 217 77.80 -16.22 -50.94
N ALA A 218 78.07 -15.43 -51.99
CA ALA A 218 77.29 -14.23 -52.29
C ALA A 218 75.81 -14.56 -52.58
N TYR A 219 75.54 -15.64 -53.32
CA TYR A 219 74.17 -16.11 -53.54
C TYR A 219 73.50 -16.58 -52.25
N GLU A 220 74.21 -17.34 -51.41
CA GLU A 220 73.70 -17.78 -50.11
C GLU A 220 73.44 -16.59 -49.16
N CYS A 221 74.33 -15.59 -49.12
CA CYS A 221 74.13 -14.35 -48.37
C CYS A 221 72.90 -13.58 -48.85
N ASN A 222 72.77 -13.33 -50.17
CA ASN A 222 71.59 -12.66 -50.72
C ASN A 222 70.30 -13.41 -50.40
N LYS A 223 70.32 -14.74 -50.51
CA LYS A 223 69.17 -15.58 -50.13
C LYS A 223 68.83 -15.44 -48.64
N LYS A 224 69.84 -15.40 -47.78
CA LYS A 224 69.67 -15.19 -46.33
C LYS A 224 69.15 -13.80 -46.01
N ASP A 225 69.57 -12.78 -46.75
CA ASP A 225 69.06 -11.41 -46.63
C ASP A 225 67.60 -11.31 -47.05
N ASP A 226 67.22 -11.97 -48.15
CA ASP A 226 65.82 -12.08 -48.57
C ASP A 226 64.98 -12.81 -47.50
N GLU A 227 65.46 -13.96 -47.01
CA GLU A 227 64.81 -14.70 -45.92
C GLU A 227 64.66 -13.82 -44.66
N ASN A 228 65.71 -13.10 -44.25
CA ASN A 228 65.68 -12.17 -43.11
C ASN A 228 64.67 -11.05 -43.33
N SER A 229 64.64 -10.46 -44.52
CA SER A 229 63.66 -9.43 -44.89
C SER A 229 62.23 -9.97 -44.75
N THR A 230 61.96 -11.20 -45.24
CA THR A 230 60.64 -11.82 -45.07
C THR A 230 60.29 -12.12 -43.61
N LEU A 231 61.25 -12.60 -42.81
CA LEU A 231 61.04 -12.87 -41.39
C LEU A 231 60.79 -11.59 -40.59
N ASN A 232 61.53 -10.53 -40.90
CA ASN A 232 61.36 -9.23 -40.26
C ASN A 232 60.00 -8.61 -40.57
N ASN A 233 59.52 -8.73 -41.82
CA ASN A 233 58.17 -8.31 -42.18
C ASN A 233 57.11 -9.10 -41.41
N LYS A 234 57.25 -10.43 -41.31
CA LYS A 234 56.32 -11.27 -40.52
C LYS A 234 56.34 -10.93 -39.03
N LEU A 235 57.50 -10.61 -38.47
CA LEU A 235 57.64 -10.18 -37.08
C LEU A 235 56.88 -8.87 -36.87
N LYS A 236 57.10 -7.88 -37.75
CA LYS A 236 56.39 -6.60 -37.71
C LYS A 236 54.87 -6.77 -37.82
N ASP A 237 54.39 -7.55 -38.77
CA ASP A 237 52.95 -7.83 -38.94
C ASP A 237 52.36 -8.48 -37.67
N SER A 238 53.11 -9.40 -37.04
CA SER A 238 52.69 -10.06 -35.79
C SER A 238 52.69 -9.11 -34.59
N GLU A 239 53.66 -8.20 -34.51
CA GLU A 239 53.72 -7.16 -33.48
C GLU A 239 52.58 -6.13 -33.61
N GLU A 240 52.26 -5.71 -34.84
CA GLU A 240 51.12 -4.85 -35.13
C GLU A 240 49.79 -5.51 -34.75
N GLU A 241 49.62 -6.79 -35.06
CA GLU A 241 48.44 -7.55 -34.67
C GLU A 241 48.34 -7.74 -33.14
N LYS A 242 49.46 -8.01 -32.46
CA LYS A 242 49.51 -8.06 -30.98
C LYS A 242 49.09 -6.72 -30.37
N ALA A 243 49.56 -5.60 -30.92
CA ALA A 243 49.19 -4.27 -30.44
C ALA A 243 47.69 -3.97 -30.68
N ARG A 244 47.15 -4.39 -31.83
CA ARG A 244 45.72 -4.26 -32.16
C ARG A 244 44.83 -5.11 -31.24
N LEU A 245 45.21 -6.36 -31.00
CA LEU A 245 44.52 -7.26 -30.08
C LEU A 245 44.57 -6.70 -28.64
N GLN A 246 45.72 -6.22 -28.18
CA GLN A 246 45.86 -5.60 -26.86
C GLN A 246 44.92 -4.40 -26.67
N ARG A 247 44.81 -3.52 -27.68
CA ARG A 247 43.85 -2.39 -27.64
C ARG A 247 42.40 -2.89 -27.56
N THR A 248 42.06 -3.92 -28.34
CA THR A 248 40.71 -4.51 -28.35
C THR A 248 40.37 -5.14 -27.00
N THR A 249 41.30 -5.90 -26.42
CA THR A 249 41.16 -6.49 -25.07
C THR A 249 40.95 -5.42 -24.02
N ASN A 250 41.73 -4.34 -24.04
CA ASN A 250 41.56 -3.23 -23.09
C ASN A 250 40.18 -2.56 -23.23
N ILE A 251 39.70 -2.34 -24.45
CA ILE A 251 38.36 -1.78 -24.70
C ILE A 251 37.28 -2.73 -24.17
N GLN A 252 37.35 -4.02 -24.51
CA GLN A 252 36.39 -5.01 -24.05
C GLN A 252 36.39 -5.14 -22.52
N GLN A 253 37.55 -5.08 -21.88
CA GLN A 253 37.68 -5.10 -20.43
C GLN A 253 36.95 -3.92 -19.79
N THR A 254 37.16 -2.69 -20.29
CA THR A 254 36.42 -1.51 -19.79
C THR A 254 34.91 -1.61 -20.03
N GLN A 255 34.49 -2.23 -21.12
CA GLN A 255 33.07 -2.45 -21.43
C GLN A 255 32.43 -3.47 -20.50
N ILE A 256 33.14 -4.56 -20.16
CA ILE A 256 32.71 -5.56 -19.19
C ILE A 256 32.53 -4.92 -17.81
N GLU A 257 33.51 -4.12 -17.37
CA GLU A 257 33.44 -3.42 -16.09
C GLU A 257 32.25 -2.44 -16.03
N LYS A 258 32.01 -1.69 -17.10
CA LYS A 258 30.84 -0.81 -17.21
C LYS A 258 29.52 -1.58 -17.14
N GLN A 259 29.40 -2.70 -17.88
CA GLN A 259 28.20 -3.52 -17.85
C GLN A 259 27.99 -4.18 -16.48
N ARG A 260 29.07 -4.62 -15.83
CA ARG A 260 29.02 -5.15 -14.47
C ARG A 260 28.51 -4.09 -13.48
N ALA A 261 29.04 -2.87 -13.55
CA ALA A 261 28.59 -1.77 -12.69
C ALA A 261 27.09 -1.45 -12.87
N LEU A 262 26.61 -1.40 -14.13
CA LEU A 262 25.18 -1.18 -14.42
C LEU A 262 24.29 -2.34 -13.93
N ALA A 263 24.76 -3.59 -14.05
CA ALA A 263 24.05 -4.76 -13.54
C ALA A 263 23.96 -4.74 -12.01
N GLU A 264 25.05 -4.40 -11.32
CA GLU A 264 25.07 -4.26 -9.86
C GLU A 264 24.16 -3.12 -9.38
N GLU A 265 24.16 -1.96 -10.06
CA GLU A 265 23.26 -0.85 -9.74
C GLU A 265 21.78 -1.25 -9.91
N SER A 266 21.45 -1.91 -11.02
CA SER A 266 20.10 -2.45 -11.26
C SER A 266 19.71 -3.49 -10.20
N SER A 267 20.62 -4.39 -9.81
CA SER A 267 20.40 -5.36 -8.74
C SER A 267 20.10 -4.68 -7.41
N ARG A 268 20.90 -3.69 -7.01
CA ARG A 268 20.68 -2.90 -5.79
C ARG A 268 19.34 -2.18 -5.80
N LYS A 269 18.94 -1.61 -6.95
CA LYS A 269 17.63 -0.97 -7.09
C LYS A 269 16.49 -1.99 -6.97
N SER A 270 16.64 -3.16 -7.58
CA SER A 270 15.67 -4.26 -7.48
C SER A 270 15.51 -4.75 -6.04
N GLU A 271 16.62 -4.98 -5.34
CA GLU A 271 16.63 -5.36 -3.93
C GLU A 271 15.97 -4.28 -3.04
N GLY A 272 16.26 -3.00 -3.28
CA GLY A 272 15.63 -1.89 -2.56
C GLY A 272 14.12 -1.82 -2.79
N LEU A 273 13.66 -1.99 -4.03
CA LEU A 273 12.23 -2.09 -4.34
C LEU A 273 11.58 -3.32 -3.70
N GLN A 274 12.26 -4.46 -3.70
CA GLN A 274 11.75 -5.68 -3.08
C GLN A 274 11.61 -5.53 -1.55
N GLN A 275 12.54 -4.84 -0.89
CA GLN A 275 12.43 -4.49 0.52
C GLN A 275 11.25 -3.54 0.79
N GLN A 276 11.03 -2.54 -0.06
CA GLN A 276 9.90 -1.61 0.06
C GLN A 276 8.55 -2.34 -0.12
N VAL A 277 8.46 -3.24 -1.10
CA VAL A 277 7.26 -4.07 -1.30
C VAL A 277 6.99 -4.94 -0.07
N ALA A 278 8.01 -5.59 0.49
CA ALA A 278 7.87 -6.39 1.71
C ALA A 278 7.43 -5.54 2.92
N ALA A 279 7.97 -4.33 3.06
CA ALA A 279 7.57 -3.39 4.12
C ALA A 279 6.10 -2.95 3.97
N LEU A 280 5.70 -2.52 2.77
CA LEU A 280 4.33 -2.11 2.48
C LEU A 280 3.33 -3.26 2.65
N GLN A 281 3.70 -4.49 2.27
CA GLN A 281 2.87 -5.68 2.53
C GLN A 281 2.64 -5.90 4.03
N LYS A 282 3.69 -5.78 4.85
CA LYS A 282 3.59 -5.91 6.30
C LYS A 282 2.72 -4.80 6.91
N GLU A 283 2.85 -3.56 6.44
CA GLU A 283 1.99 -2.44 6.86
C GLU A 283 0.53 -2.66 6.46
N MET A 284 0.27 -3.12 5.22
CA MET A 284 -1.08 -3.48 4.78
C MET A 284 -1.70 -4.57 5.65
N GLU A 285 -0.95 -5.61 6.00
CA GLU A 285 -1.44 -6.65 6.90
C GLU A 285 -1.75 -6.11 8.30
N SER A 286 -0.88 -5.25 8.83
CA SER A 286 -1.10 -4.58 10.11
C SER A 286 -2.38 -3.74 10.09
N MET A 287 -2.53 -2.90 9.07
CA MET A 287 -3.73 -2.06 8.86
C MET A 287 -5.00 -2.89 8.67
N LYS A 288 -4.92 -4.04 8.00
CA LYS A 288 -6.05 -4.95 7.85
C LYS A 288 -6.47 -5.58 9.18
N ARG A 289 -5.51 -5.89 10.06
CA ARG A 289 -5.79 -6.41 11.41
C ARG A 289 -6.44 -5.34 12.29
N THR A 290 -5.89 -4.13 12.31
CA THR A 290 -6.48 -3.01 13.07
C THR A 290 -7.85 -2.63 12.55
N HIS A 291 -8.07 -2.63 11.23
CA HIS A 291 -9.39 -2.39 10.63
C HIS A 291 -10.41 -3.46 11.05
N LYS A 292 -10.06 -4.76 11.05
CA LYS A 292 -10.95 -5.82 11.53
C LYS A 292 -11.29 -5.66 13.01
N GLN A 293 -10.31 -5.31 13.83
CA GLN A 293 -10.52 -5.04 15.26
C GLN A 293 -11.46 -3.83 15.44
N ALA A 294 -11.20 -2.74 14.73
CA ALA A 294 -12.03 -1.53 14.75
C ALA A 294 -13.48 -1.83 14.30
N ALA A 295 -13.66 -2.61 13.22
CA ALA A 295 -14.96 -3.02 12.73
C ALA A 295 -15.74 -3.86 13.76
N SER A 296 -15.08 -4.80 14.43
CA SER A 296 -15.68 -5.58 15.52
C SER A 296 -16.08 -4.70 16.70
N THR A 297 -15.21 -3.78 17.13
CA THR A 297 -15.55 -2.82 18.19
C THR A 297 -16.70 -1.91 17.78
N HIS A 298 -16.74 -1.48 16.52
CA HIS A 298 -17.79 -0.63 16.00
C HIS A 298 -19.15 -1.35 16.03
N SER A 299 -19.20 -2.57 15.51
CA SER A 299 -20.40 -3.42 15.58
C SER A 299 -20.88 -3.64 17.03
N ALA A 300 -19.95 -3.88 17.96
CA ALA A 300 -20.30 -4.01 19.38
C ALA A 300 -20.87 -2.71 19.96
N THR A 301 -20.30 -1.55 19.62
CA THR A 301 -20.85 -0.25 20.04
C THR A 301 -22.20 0.06 19.41
N GLU A 302 -22.42 -0.33 18.16
CA GLU A 302 -23.68 -0.16 17.45
C GLU A 302 -24.80 -0.99 18.08
N VAL A 303 -24.54 -2.24 18.46
CA VAL A 303 -25.51 -3.07 19.20
C VAL A 303 -25.87 -2.44 20.56
N ARG A 304 -24.89 -1.92 21.30
CA ARG A 304 -25.15 -1.23 22.58
C ARG A 304 -25.97 0.05 22.37
N LEU A 305 -25.66 0.81 21.33
CA LEU A 305 -26.40 2.01 20.97
C LEU A 305 -27.85 1.68 20.63
N ASN A 306 -28.09 0.68 19.77
CA ASN A 306 -29.43 0.26 19.39
C ASN A 306 -30.25 -0.22 20.60
N ARG A 307 -29.64 -0.99 21.51
CA ARG A 307 -30.29 -1.37 22.77
C ARG A 307 -30.67 -0.15 23.61
N ALA A 308 -29.77 0.82 23.74
CA ALA A 308 -30.07 2.06 24.48
C ALA A 308 -31.20 2.87 23.82
N LEU A 309 -31.23 2.93 22.48
CA LEU A 309 -32.31 3.58 21.73
C LEU A 309 -33.65 2.86 21.92
N GLU A 310 -33.67 1.52 21.90
CA GLU A 310 -34.87 0.72 22.20
C GLU A 310 -35.37 0.96 23.64
N GLU A 311 -34.46 1.03 24.62
CA GLU A 311 -34.80 1.35 26.02
C GLU A 311 -35.37 2.78 26.16
N VAL A 312 -34.83 3.75 25.43
CA VAL A 312 -35.36 5.13 25.37
C VAL A 312 -36.77 5.15 24.77
N GLU A 313 -37.01 4.48 23.64
CA GLU A 313 -38.34 4.42 23.04
C GLU A 313 -39.35 3.68 23.95
N ARG A 314 -38.90 2.63 24.65
CA ARG A 314 -39.72 1.93 25.65
C ARG A 314 -40.11 2.84 26.82
N THR A 315 -39.16 3.60 27.38
CA THR A 315 -39.46 4.51 28.50
C THR A 315 -40.34 5.68 28.06
N LYS A 316 -40.15 6.20 26.84
CA LYS A 316 -41.00 7.24 26.24
C LYS A 316 -42.43 6.76 26.04
N THR A 317 -42.64 5.55 25.52
CA THR A 317 -43.98 4.97 25.37
C THR A 317 -44.66 4.73 26.72
N GLN A 318 -43.93 4.23 27.72
CA GLN A 318 -44.43 4.10 29.09
C GLN A 318 -44.81 5.44 29.72
N LEU A 319 -43.98 6.47 29.54
CA LEU A 319 -44.26 7.82 30.02
C LEU A 319 -45.53 8.39 29.39
N ASN A 320 -45.70 8.23 28.07
CA ASN A 320 -46.89 8.68 27.37
C ASN A 320 -48.14 7.94 27.85
N LYS A 321 -48.04 6.62 28.06
CA LYS A 321 -49.14 5.83 28.63
C LYS A 321 -49.51 6.31 30.03
N LEU A 322 -48.53 6.57 30.90
CA LEU A 322 -48.77 7.05 32.25
C LEU A 322 -49.37 8.47 32.27
N LYS A 323 -48.90 9.35 31.38
CA LYS A 323 -49.48 10.68 31.19
C LYS A 323 -50.93 10.60 30.74
N GLN A 324 -51.25 9.71 29.81
CA GLN A 324 -52.63 9.52 29.34
C GLN A 324 -53.51 8.95 30.45
N SER A 325 -53.07 7.88 31.14
CA SER A 325 -53.84 7.29 32.24
C SER A 325 -54.05 8.27 33.39
N SER A 326 -53.07 9.15 33.67
CA SER A 326 -53.23 10.20 34.67
C SER A 326 -54.28 11.23 34.26
N LYS A 327 -54.29 11.66 32.98
CA LYS A 327 -55.32 12.57 32.46
C LYS A 327 -56.71 11.93 32.51
N ASP A 328 -56.81 10.67 32.13
CA ASP A 328 -58.08 9.93 32.14
C ASP A 328 -58.60 9.76 33.58
N LEU A 329 -57.72 9.45 34.54
CA LEU A 329 -58.09 9.36 35.96
C LEU A 329 -58.56 10.71 36.52
N THR A 330 -57.83 11.80 36.26
CA THR A 330 -58.25 13.14 36.69
C THR A 330 -59.59 13.54 36.05
N SER A 331 -59.82 13.20 34.78
CA SER A 331 -61.10 13.44 34.10
C SER A 331 -62.24 12.63 34.76
N GLN A 332 -62.00 11.36 35.06
CA GLN A 332 -62.97 10.49 35.74
C GLN A 332 -63.28 10.98 37.15
N GLU A 333 -62.27 11.41 37.91
CA GLU A 333 -62.42 12.01 39.23
C GLU A 333 -63.24 13.29 39.15
N GLN A 334 -62.97 14.15 38.17
CA GLN A 334 -63.73 15.38 37.94
C GLN A 334 -65.21 15.09 37.65
N GLN A 335 -65.50 14.12 36.77
CA GLN A 335 -66.87 13.68 36.47
C GLN A 335 -67.58 13.12 37.71
N LYS A 336 -66.87 12.34 38.54
CA LYS A 336 -67.41 11.80 39.78
C LYS A 336 -67.70 12.90 40.79
N ILE A 337 -66.79 13.87 40.95
CA ILE A 337 -66.97 15.03 41.81
C ILE A 337 -68.18 15.84 41.34
N GLU A 338 -68.31 16.10 40.04
CA GLU A 338 -69.45 16.82 39.47
C GLU A 338 -70.77 16.08 39.74
N THR A 339 -70.80 14.76 39.53
CA THR A 339 -71.99 13.94 39.81
C THR A 339 -72.39 14.05 41.28
N LEU A 340 -71.43 13.84 42.21
CA LEU A 340 -71.67 13.96 43.64
C LEU A 340 -72.13 15.37 44.03
N GLN A 341 -71.57 16.42 43.43
CA GLN A 341 -72.02 17.80 43.67
C GLN A 341 -73.45 18.00 43.21
N THR A 342 -73.85 17.48 42.04
CA THR A 342 -75.23 17.61 41.57
C THR A 342 -76.22 16.89 42.47
N ASP A 343 -75.88 15.69 42.96
CA ASP A 343 -76.72 14.92 43.87
C ASP A 343 -76.78 15.55 45.26
N ASN A 344 -75.65 16.08 45.77
CA ASN A 344 -75.64 16.83 47.02
C ASN A 344 -76.58 18.05 46.95
N ARG A 345 -76.51 18.84 45.85
CA ARG A 345 -77.44 19.95 45.62
C ARG A 345 -78.91 19.48 45.55
N LYS A 346 -79.20 18.30 44.97
CA LYS A 346 -80.57 17.75 44.95
C LYS A 346 -81.04 17.38 46.35
N LEU A 347 -80.21 16.70 47.13
CA LEU A 347 -80.52 16.33 48.52
C LEU A 347 -80.73 17.56 49.41
N GLU A 348 -79.92 18.61 49.24
CA GLU A 348 -80.11 19.89 49.94
C GLU A 348 -81.46 20.53 49.61
N ARG A 349 -81.88 20.52 48.33
CA ARG A 349 -83.21 21.01 47.92
C ARG A 349 -84.33 20.18 48.55
N GLN A 350 -84.26 18.85 48.47
CA GLN A 350 -85.25 17.97 49.09
C GLN A 350 -85.35 18.18 50.61
N LYS A 351 -84.20 18.34 51.28
CA LYS A 351 -84.13 18.68 52.71
C LYS A 351 -84.81 20.03 52.99
N ALA A 352 -84.54 21.05 52.17
CA ALA A 352 -85.15 22.37 52.33
C ALA A 352 -86.67 22.32 52.14
N GLU A 353 -87.15 21.63 51.11
CA GLU A 353 -88.57 21.39 50.85
C GLU A 353 -89.24 20.68 52.03
N LEU A 354 -88.61 19.63 52.57
CA LEU A 354 -89.12 18.89 53.73
C LEU A 354 -89.18 19.77 54.98
N ILE A 355 -88.16 20.59 55.25
CA ILE A 355 -88.16 21.56 56.36
C ILE A 355 -89.31 22.56 56.21
N VAL A 356 -89.55 23.08 55.00
CA VAL A 356 -90.68 23.97 54.73
C VAL A 356 -92.01 23.25 54.95
N GLY A 357 -92.14 21.99 54.51
CA GLY A 357 -93.29 21.13 54.77
C GLY A 357 -93.58 20.98 56.27
N PHE A 358 -92.58 20.62 57.07
CA PHE A 358 -92.71 20.52 58.54
C PHE A 358 -93.09 21.85 59.18
N LYS A 359 -92.50 22.97 58.76
CA LYS A 359 -92.89 24.31 59.26
C LYS A 359 -94.35 24.64 58.97
N LYS A 360 -94.87 24.27 57.79
CA LYS A 360 -96.29 24.44 57.43
C LYS A 360 -97.18 23.54 58.29
N GLN A 361 -96.80 22.28 58.49
CA GLN A 361 -97.52 21.35 59.37
C GLN A 361 -97.58 21.85 60.82
N LEU A 362 -96.49 22.37 61.36
CA LEU A 362 -96.47 22.98 62.70
C LEU A 362 -97.46 24.14 62.81
N LYS A 363 -97.48 25.07 61.84
CA LYS A 363 -98.46 26.17 61.81
C LYS A 363 -99.90 25.67 61.73
N LEU A 364 -100.15 24.63 60.94
CA LEU A 364 -101.47 24.00 60.84
C LEU A 364 -101.91 23.41 62.19
N ILE A 365 -101.00 22.71 62.89
CA ILE A 365 -101.27 22.19 64.24
C ILE A 365 -101.65 23.32 65.19
N ASP A 366 -100.94 24.45 65.16
CA ASP A 366 -101.26 25.60 66.02
C ASP A 366 -102.64 26.18 65.72
N ILE A 367 -103.01 26.30 64.44
CA ILE A 367 -104.34 26.76 64.02
C ILE A 367 -105.42 25.78 64.47
N LEU A 368 -105.23 24.48 64.24
CA LEU A 368 -106.19 23.43 64.64
C LEU A 368 -106.37 23.37 66.16
N LYS A 369 -105.29 23.53 66.94
CA LYS A 369 -105.38 23.63 68.42
C LYS A 369 -106.20 24.83 68.86
N ARG A 370 -106.00 26.01 68.25
CA ARG A 370 -106.83 27.20 68.51
C ARG A 370 -108.29 26.99 68.13
N GLN A 371 -108.54 26.40 66.96
CA GLN A 371 -109.90 26.07 66.50
C GLN A 371 -110.58 25.09 67.45
N LYS A 372 -109.89 24.04 67.89
CA LYS A 372 -110.39 23.08 68.89
C LYS A 372 -110.77 23.79 70.19
N MET A 373 -109.91 24.68 70.70
CA MET A 373 -110.18 25.47 71.89
C MET A 373 -111.42 26.37 71.72
N HIS A 374 -111.54 27.08 70.58
CA HIS A 374 -112.73 27.89 70.29
C HIS A 374 -113.99 27.05 70.19
N PHE A 375 -113.92 25.87 69.57
CA PHE A 375 -115.04 24.94 69.44
C PHE A 375 -115.47 24.37 70.79
N GLU A 376 -114.52 23.96 71.65
CA GLU A 376 -114.81 23.50 73.01
C GLU A 376 -115.43 24.61 73.86
N ALA A 377 -114.92 25.84 73.76
CA ALA A 377 -115.52 27.00 74.42
C ALA A 377 -116.95 27.27 73.92
N ALA A 378 -117.19 27.24 72.60
CA ALA A 378 -118.52 27.42 72.02
C ALA A 378 -119.49 26.30 72.44
N LYS A 379 -119.03 25.04 72.50
CA LYS A 379 -119.83 23.90 72.98
C LYS A 379 -120.17 24.00 74.47
N LEU A 380 -119.23 24.48 75.29
CA LEU A 380 -119.51 24.74 76.70
C LEU A 380 -120.53 25.88 76.86
N LEU A 381 -120.42 26.93 76.03
CA LEU A 381 -121.37 28.03 75.98
C LEU A 381 -122.78 27.54 75.58
N SER A 382 -122.89 26.72 74.53
CA SER A 382 -124.18 26.16 74.09
C SER A 382 -124.80 25.27 75.17
N PHE A 383 -123.98 24.49 75.91
CA PHE A 383 -124.47 23.71 77.04
C PHE A 383 -125.01 24.62 78.17
N THR A 384 -124.31 25.71 78.48
CA THR A 384 -124.81 26.69 79.45
C THR A 384 -126.08 27.40 78.97
N GLU A 385 -126.20 27.70 77.67
CA GLU A 385 -127.41 28.28 77.07
C GLU A 385 -128.59 27.30 77.13
N GLU A 386 -128.38 26.02 76.81
CA GLU A 386 -129.40 24.97 76.90
C GLU A 386 -129.90 24.76 78.33
N GLU A 387 -128.99 24.67 79.30
CA GLU A 387 -129.36 24.55 80.72
C GLU A 387 -130.08 25.81 81.23
N PHE A 388 -129.66 27.00 80.77
CA PHE A 388 -130.37 28.25 81.08
C PHE A 388 -131.79 28.28 80.48
N MET A 389 -131.98 27.80 79.24
CA MET A 389 -133.30 27.68 78.64
C MET A 389 -134.19 26.64 79.34
N LYS A 390 -133.64 25.48 79.74
CA LYS A 390 -134.38 24.51 80.58
C LYS A 390 -134.83 25.11 81.92
N ALA A 391 -133.96 25.90 82.56
CA ALA A 391 -134.31 26.59 83.80
C ALA A 391 -135.42 27.64 83.60
N LEU A 392 -135.54 28.25 82.41
CA LEU A 392 -136.66 29.11 82.04
C LEU A 392 -137.95 28.32 81.75
N ASP A 393 -137.84 27.15 81.11
CA ASP A 393 -139.00 26.29 80.81
C ASP A 393 -139.55 25.53 82.04
N TRP A 394 -138.79 25.38 83.12
CA TRP A 394 -139.28 24.85 84.41
C TRP A 394 -140.39 25.70 85.07
N GLY A 395 -140.70 26.88 84.54
CA GLY A 395 -141.89 27.64 84.93
C GLY A 395 -143.20 27.21 84.26
N LYS A 396 -143.19 26.32 83.25
CA LYS A 396 -144.39 25.96 82.48
C LYS A 396 -145.05 24.63 82.84
N ASP A 397 -144.35 23.70 83.49
CA ASP A 397 -144.95 22.41 83.93
C ASP A 397 -145.45 22.45 85.39
N GLY A 398 -145.78 23.66 85.86
CA GLY A 398 -146.22 23.92 87.22
C GLY A 398 -147.44 24.82 87.33
N VAL A 399 -148.34 24.87 86.34
CA VAL A 399 -149.77 25.23 86.50
C VAL A 399 -150.58 24.70 85.29
N SER A 400 -151.50 23.77 85.60
CA SER A 400 -152.71 23.34 84.86
C SER A 400 -152.60 22.47 83.61
#